data_AF-S8DHI9-F1
#
_entry.id   AF-S8DHI9-F1
#
_cell.length_a   1.000
_cell.length_b   1.000
_cell.length_c   1.000
_cell.angle_alpha   90.00
_cell.angle_beta   90.00
_cell.angle_gamma   90.00
#
_symmetry.space_group_name_H-M   'P 1'
#
loop_
_entity.id
_entity.type
_entity.pdbx_description
1 polymer ?
#
loop_
_entity_poly.entity_id
_entity_poly.type
_entity_poly.pdbx_seq_one_letter_code
_entity_poly.pdbx_strand_id
1 'polypeptide(L)' 'VRMMLKSVGTPLSEFRDTKELATAFRDAIKGHRQAYEKGVVHHDISEGNVMICRDPGSPFKGFIHDFDFS' A
#
# COMPACT_ATOMS: atom_id res chain seq x y z
N VAL A 1 -10.37 15.44 -12.15
CA VAL A 1 -9.00 15.21 -12.66
C VAL A 1 -8.53 13.90 -12.08
N ARG A 2 -8.37 12.85 -12.89
CA ARG A 2 -7.80 11.58 -12.44
C ARG A 2 -6.29 11.75 -12.42
N MET A 3 -5.69 11.94 -11.24
CA MET A 3 -4.24 11.86 -11.10
C MET A 3 -3.83 10.39 -11.26
N MET A 4 -3.65 9.94 -12.50
CA MET A 4 -2.91 8.71 -12.76
C MET A 4 -1.45 8.97 -12.41
N LEU A 5 -1.10 8.82 -11.13
CA LEU A 5 0.29 8.60 -10.75
C LEU A 5 0.73 7.29 -11.40
N LYS A 6 1.59 7.43 -12.41
CA LYS A 6 2.32 6.35 -13.07
C LYS A 6 2.71 5.27 -12.04
N SER A 7 2.10 4.10 -12.16
CA SER A 7 2.63 2.80 -11.70
C SER A 7 3.37 2.84 -10.34
N VAL A 8 2.64 3.00 -9.22
CA VAL A 8 3.28 3.26 -7.92
C VAL A 8 3.66 1.98 -7.15
N GLY A 9 3.13 0.81 -7.52
CA GLY A 9 3.46 -0.44 -6.83
C GLY A 9 3.09 -1.69 -7.62
N THR A 10 3.56 -2.83 -7.15
CA THR A 10 3.24 -4.17 -7.67
C THR A 10 2.12 -4.80 -6.82
N PRO A 11 1.09 -5.44 -7.39
CA PRO A 11 0.07 -6.13 -6.61
C PRO A 11 0.67 -7.14 -5.61
N LEU A 12 0.04 -7.33 -4.44
CA LEU A 12 0.51 -8.31 -3.47
C LEU A 12 0.61 -9.72 -4.06
N SER A 13 -0.27 -10.09 -4.98
CA SER A 13 -0.30 -11.40 -5.65
C SER A 13 0.96 -11.73 -6.47
N GLU A 14 1.81 -10.73 -6.78
CA GLU A 14 3.06 -10.89 -7.52
C GLU A 14 4.31 -10.86 -6.62
N PHE A 15 4.16 -11.29 -5.36
CA PHE A 15 5.27 -11.41 -4.42
C PHE A 15 6.30 -12.45 -4.88
N ARG A 16 7.58 -12.17 -4.63
CA ARG A 16 8.71 -13.06 -4.98
C ARG A 16 8.92 -14.18 -3.96
N ASP A 17 8.69 -13.84 -2.70
CA ASP A 17 8.81 -14.77 -1.58
C ASP A 17 7.93 -14.32 -0.41
N THR A 18 7.70 -15.22 0.54
CA THR A 18 6.85 -14.96 1.71
C THR A 18 7.38 -13.80 2.57
N LYS A 19 8.68 -13.51 2.51
CA LYS A 19 9.28 -12.38 3.25
C LYS A 19 8.89 -11.05 2.62
N GLU A 20 8.90 -10.94 1.29
CA GLU A 20 8.42 -9.77 0.55
C GLU A 20 6.95 -9.51 0.87
N LEU A 21 6.12 -10.55 0.80
CA LEU A 21 4.69 -10.49 1.16
C LEU A 21 4.49 -9.98 2.59
N ALA A 22 5.11 -10.62 3.58
CA ALA A 22 4.96 -10.24 4.98
C ALA A 22 5.49 -8.83 5.27
N THR A 23 6.58 -8.41 4.60
CA THR A 23 7.15 -7.07 4.75
C THR A 23 6.24 -6.01 4.18
N ALA A 24 5.73 -6.22 2.96
CA ALA A 24 4.79 -5.30 2.32
C ALA A 24 3.50 -5.16 3.12
N PHE A 25 2.94 -6.28 3.59
CA PHE A 25 1.71 -6.28 4.39
C PHE A 25 1.87 -5.54 5.72
N ARG A 26 2.97 -5.80 6.44
CA ARG A 26 3.31 -5.10 7.68
C ARG A 26 3.42 -3.58 7.46
N ASP A 27 4.08 -3.17 6.38
CA ASP A 27 4.31 -1.75 6.10
C ASP A 27 3.02 -1.05 5.65
N ALA A 28 2.16 -1.73 4.90
CA ALA A 28 0.83 -1.24 4.56
C ALA A 28 -0.04 -1.01 5.80
N ILE A 29 -0.04 -1.94 6.77
CA ILE A 29 -0.74 -1.78 8.06
C ILE A 29 -0.18 -0.57 8.83
N LYS A 30 1.15 -0.41 8.87
CA LYS A 30 1.79 0.74 9.54
C LYS A 30 1.38 2.06 8.89
N GLY A 31 1.41 2.14 7.55
CA GLY A 31 0.99 3.31 6.80
C GLY A 31 -0.48 3.63 7.03
N HIS A 32 -1.34 2.62 7.03
CA HIS A 32 -2.77 2.77 7.31
C HIS A 32 -3.01 3.30 8.73
N ARG A 33 -2.33 2.75 9.74
CA ARG A 33 -2.42 3.25 11.12
C ARG A 33 -2.02 4.73 11.22
N GLN A 34 -0.95 5.14 10.55
CA GLN A 34 -0.52 6.54 10.52
C GLN A 34 -1.55 7.45 9.83
N ALA A 35 -2.23 6.96 8.79
CA ALA A 35 -3.31 7.69 8.13
C ALA A 35 -4.54 7.82 9.05
N TYR A 36 -4.92 6.73 9.71
CA TYR A 36 -6.01 6.68 10.69
C TYR A 36 -5.79 7.64 11.86
N GLU A 37 -4.58 7.66 12.45
CA GLU A 37 -4.20 8.58 13.52
C GLU A 37 -4.28 10.06 13.08
N LYS A 38 -4.27 10.34 11.77
CA LYS A 38 -4.43 11.68 11.18
C LYS A 38 -5.87 11.96 10.72
N GLY A 39 -6.83 11.09 11.02
CA GLY A 39 -8.24 11.24 10.68
C GLY A 39 -8.62 10.75 9.27
N VAL A 40 -7.71 10.06 8.56
CA VAL A 40 -8.00 9.45 7.25
C VAL A 40 -8.39 7.99 7.46
N VAL A 41 -9.65 7.64 7.21
CA VAL A 41 -10.14 6.27 7.30
C VAL A 41 -10.32 5.70 5.90
N HIS A 42 -9.59 4.63 5.58
CA HIS A 42 -9.77 3.90 4.33
C HIS A 42 -10.91 2.90 4.50
N HIS A 43 -12.06 3.15 3.87
CA HIS A 43 -13.27 2.32 4.07
C HIS A 43 -13.26 1.02 3.27
N ASP A 44 -12.36 0.89 2.29
CA ASP A 44 -12.25 -0.32 1.48
C ASP A 44 -10.86 -0.95 1.59
N ILE A 45 -10.63 -1.74 2.64
CA ILE A 45 -9.40 -2.53 2.78
C ILE A 45 -9.68 -3.92 2.21
N SER A 46 -9.17 -4.18 1.02
CA SER A 46 -9.19 -5.50 0.37
C SER A 46 -7.77 -5.87 -0.08
N GLU A 47 -7.55 -7.15 -0.41
CA GLU A 47 -6.26 -7.63 -0.95
C GLU A 47 -5.83 -6.83 -2.20
N GLY A 48 -6.80 -6.48 -3.05
CA GLY A 48 -6.57 -5.72 -4.28
C GLY A 48 -6.03 -4.31 -4.06
N ASN A 49 -6.16 -3.76 -2.85
CA ASN A 49 -5.76 -2.39 -2.53
C ASN A 49 -4.37 -2.31 -1.89
N VAL A 50 -3.75 -3.44 -1.54
CA VAL A 50 -2.39 -3.45 -0.96
C VAL A 50 -1.35 -3.67 -2.06
N MET A 51 -0.35 -2.80 -2.09
CA MET A 51 0.70 -2.80 -3.11
C MET A 51 2.07 -2.99 -2.47
N ILE A 52 2.94 -3.73 -3.15
CA ILE A 52 4.38 -3.86 -2.89
C ILE A 52 5.10 -2.65 -3.48
N CYS A 53 5.91 -1.99 -2.68
CA CYS A 53 6.83 -0.94 -3.12
C CYS A 53 8.25 -1.51 -3.22
N ARG A 54 8.76 -1.61 -4.45
CA ARG A 54 10.13 -2.08 -4.74
C ARG A 54 11.13 -0.95 -4.95
N ASP A 55 10.73 0.29 -4.70
CA ASP A 55 11.65 1.43 -4.73
C ASP A 55 12.68 1.27 -3.59
N PRO A 56 13.99 1.19 -3.90
CA PRO A 56 15.04 1.13 -2.89
C PRO A 56 15.04 2.36 -1.97
N GLY A 57 14.66 3.54 -2.48
CA GLY A 57 14.61 4.80 -1.73
C GLY A 57 13.37 4.94 -0.84
N SER A 58 12.36 4.08 -1.01
CA SER A 58 11.15 4.15 -0.18
C SER A 58 11.39 3.57 1.22
N PRO A 59 10.98 4.29 2.29
CA PRO A 59 11.04 3.79 3.66
C PRO A 59 10.00 2.69 3.94
N PHE A 60 8.99 2.55 3.09
CA PHE A 60 7.96 1.52 3.20
C PHE A 60 8.04 0.57 2.01
N LYS A 61 7.90 -0.73 2.28
CA LYS A 61 7.88 -1.77 1.25
C LYS A 61 6.48 -2.22 0.86
N GLY A 62 5.45 -1.63 1.47
CA GLY A 62 4.08 -1.76 1.02
C GLY A 62 3.20 -0.62 1.48
N PHE A 63 2.11 -0.38 0.76
CA PHE A 63 1.18 0.70 1.00
C PHE A 63 -0.23 0.32 0.51
N ILE A 64 -1.25 1.02 1.01
CA ILE A 64 -2.62 0.90 0.51
C ILE A 64 -2.80 1.95 -0.61
N HIS A 65 -3.28 1.52 -1.77
CA HIS A 65 -3.67 2.39 -2.88
C HIS A 65 -5.20 2.56 -2.91
N ASP A 66 -5.68 3.59 -3.63
CA ASP A 66 -7.10 3.96 -3.77
C ASP A 66 -7.76 4.70 -2.58
N PHE A 67 -7.19 5.88 -2.24
CA PHE A 67 -7.91 6.90 -1.46
C PHE A 67 -9.01 7.64 -2.25
N ASP A 68 -9.23 7.31 -3.52
CA ASP A 68 -10.17 8.01 -4.42
C ASP A 68 -11.65 7.85 -4.01
N PHE A 69 -11.97 7.00 -3.02
CA PHE A 69 -13.32 6.82 -2.46
C PHE A 69 -13.42 7.08 -0.94
N SER A 70 -12.52 7.88 -0.35
CA SER A 70 -12.66 8.35 1.05
C SER A 70 -13.55 9.58 1.19
#